data_AF-A0A6G0V3D4-F1
#
_entry.id   AF-A0A6G0V3D4-F1
#
_cell.length_a   1.000
_cell.length_b   1.000
_cell.length_c   1.000
_cell.angle_alpha   90.00
_cell.angle_beta   90.00
_cell.angle_gamma   90.00
#
_symmetry.space_group_name_H-M   'P 1'
#
loop_
_entity.id
_entity.type
_entity.pdbx_description
1 polymer ?
#
loop_
_entity_poly.entity_id
_entity_poly.type
_entity_poly.pdbx_seq_one_letter_code
_entity_poly.pdbx_strand_id
1 'polypeptide(L)'
;MWWRNCILPLTVALLAVLILEADGAIFRLKRQTVVSSNANSSGVADTVETSGAAHNYKTIDGIIGVNASAAGNATGQNSATMDTNANGSAGDKSVGSVGNVQSSGTNSNAYSNIQSAISGGNMSVQSNQQGNANGVGDTSAAANGNAVMNQGGVDSPMNSKNSQATAGASGSLSSSSEVVLSQTLTWSSILAQLVGSAVAQGVYNAQANIDLGAGNAENGVEVNGVVSGVNDGGGLVNSQVNGNGMIDNEHHQLTGNMYGTVNGTGNTTLVGATNLQSNNSEVNQTISAFGDSKVGVDPDAQSGANLLSNTNLDNQGAINGEIGINATANSGNKNMTVSNGLQLNNGSDGLLAMGNGGVLGSGNVKSNASLTSDTKYNGNNDADVLVNADGSSASNNNQGSGLQVNANSNLWNTNGVAQNGTAAASGAATGENTNMTGNAFVNSDSINSNGNAAMDVQAGGQGPSSALTSGVLNLKDATNNARNATVQGSVAASGDQTQVRSISVITDYAGMQSLSNYQNATSRASGSSSSSASNVGVLKRRKRQIAWLSDKIIARQTEHN
;
A
#
# COMPACT_ATOMS: atom_id res chain seq x y z
N MET A 1 -86.75 64.13 36.43
CA MET A 1 -86.42 62.83 35.81
C MET A 1 -86.04 63.11 34.37
N TRP A 2 -85.00 62.45 33.85
CA TRP A 2 -84.25 62.75 32.62
C TRP A 2 -83.12 63.74 32.84
N TRP A 3 -81.90 63.20 32.89
CA TRP A 3 -80.59 63.74 32.50
C TRP A 3 -79.56 62.69 32.98
N ARG A 4 -79.62 61.51 32.34
CA ARG A 4 -78.66 60.40 32.47
C ARG A 4 -78.64 59.71 31.12
N ASN A 5 -77.89 60.25 30.14
CA ASN A 5 -77.70 59.59 28.83
C ASN A 5 -76.58 60.21 27.97
N CYS A 6 -75.42 60.59 28.54
CA CYS A 6 -74.31 61.10 27.71
C CYS A 6 -72.91 60.51 28.01
N ILE A 7 -72.74 59.61 28.98
CA ILE A 7 -71.38 59.16 29.39
C ILE A 7 -71.00 57.77 28.84
N LEU A 8 -71.98 56.95 28.40
CA LEU A 8 -71.70 55.61 27.86
C LEU A 8 -71.17 55.56 26.41
N PRO A 9 -71.60 56.42 25.45
CA PRO A 9 -71.11 56.29 24.07
C PRO A 9 -69.71 56.87 23.88
N LEU A 10 -69.26 57.78 24.76
CA LEU A 10 -67.93 58.40 24.66
C LEU A 10 -66.81 57.49 25.16
N THR A 11 -67.08 56.65 26.17
CA THR A 11 -66.10 55.69 26.72
C THR A 11 -65.94 54.44 25.85
N VAL A 12 -67.01 53.99 25.18
CA VAL A 12 -66.94 52.87 24.23
C VAL A 12 -66.26 53.29 22.92
N ALA A 13 -66.47 54.53 22.45
CA ALA A 13 -65.77 55.06 21.28
C ALA A 13 -64.27 55.29 21.55
N LEU A 14 -63.89 55.76 22.75
CA LEU A 14 -62.48 55.94 23.11
C LEU A 14 -61.75 54.59 23.28
N LEU A 15 -62.43 53.56 23.81
CA LEU A 15 -61.87 52.21 23.93
C LEU A 15 -61.75 51.52 22.56
N ALA A 16 -62.70 51.74 21.64
CA ALA A 16 -62.62 51.22 20.28
C ALA A 16 -61.51 51.89 19.45
N VAL A 17 -61.27 53.21 19.61
CA VAL A 17 -60.16 53.91 18.95
C VAL A 17 -58.80 53.51 19.53
N LEU A 18 -58.69 53.27 20.85
CA LEU A 18 -57.48 52.73 21.47
C LEU A 18 -57.18 51.27 21.08
N ILE A 19 -58.21 50.46 20.78
CA ILE A 19 -58.04 49.09 20.29
C ILE A 19 -57.73 49.06 18.77
N LEU A 20 -58.26 49.99 17.98
CA LEU A 20 -57.97 50.10 16.53
C LEU A 20 -56.61 50.78 16.22
N GLU A 21 -56.09 51.65 17.08
CA GLU A 21 -54.71 52.18 16.94
C GLU A 21 -53.64 51.21 17.44
N ALA A 22 -54.00 50.19 18.22
CA ALA A 22 -53.08 49.13 18.63
C ALA A 22 -52.79 48.11 17.50
N ASP A 23 -53.68 47.99 16.50
CA ASP A 23 -53.48 47.12 15.32
C ASP A 23 -52.74 47.82 14.15
N GLY A 24 -52.46 49.13 14.28
CA GLY A 24 -51.75 49.92 13.27
C GLY A 24 -50.23 49.92 13.40
N ALA A 25 -49.71 49.59 14.59
CA ALA A 25 -48.30 49.35 14.79
C ALA A 25 -48.00 47.87 14.48
N ILE A 26 -47.98 47.53 13.18
CA ILE A 26 -47.07 46.47 12.74
C ILE A 26 -45.70 46.96 13.16
N PHE A 27 -45.24 46.54 14.35
CA PHE A 27 -43.84 46.48 14.67
C PHE A 27 -43.25 45.63 13.55
N ARG A 28 -42.78 46.29 12.49
CA ARG A 28 -41.81 45.72 11.57
C ARG A 28 -40.62 45.45 12.46
N LEU A 29 -40.61 44.29 13.11
CA LEU A 29 -39.40 43.70 13.66
C LEU A 29 -38.41 43.79 12.53
N LYS A 30 -37.45 44.73 12.64
CA LYS A 30 -36.28 44.73 11.78
C LYS A 30 -35.67 43.36 12.04
N ARG A 31 -35.89 42.41 11.13
CA ARG A 31 -35.16 41.15 11.13
C ARG A 31 -33.72 41.54 10.85
N GLN A 32 -32.96 41.70 11.93
CA GLN A 32 -31.53 41.95 11.87
C GLN A 32 -30.87 40.58 11.76
N THR A 33 -30.18 40.35 10.66
CA THR A 33 -29.28 39.21 10.51
C THR A 33 -27.90 39.68 10.92
N VAL A 34 -27.32 39.05 11.94
CA VAL A 34 -25.93 39.30 12.31
C VAL A 34 -25.04 38.67 11.26
N VAL A 35 -24.05 39.43 10.77
CA VAL A 35 -23.02 38.95 9.86
C VAL A 35 -21.64 39.24 10.43
N SER A 36 -20.72 38.30 10.23
CA SER A 36 -19.31 38.47 10.54
C SER A 36 -18.46 37.76 9.49
N SER A 37 -17.29 38.31 9.21
CA SER A 37 -16.29 37.67 8.35
C SER A 37 -14.90 38.02 8.85
N ASN A 38 -13.98 37.07 8.73
CA ASN A 38 -12.59 37.23 9.11
C ASN A 38 -11.72 36.41 8.16
N ALA A 39 -10.62 36.99 7.70
CA ALA A 39 -9.65 36.32 6.85
C ALA A 39 -8.25 36.75 7.27
N ASN A 40 -7.38 35.79 7.56
CA ASN A 40 -6.02 36.05 8.01
C ASN A 40 -5.03 35.08 7.35
N SER A 41 -3.84 35.58 7.04
CA SER A 41 -2.72 34.80 6.49
C SER A 41 -1.42 35.33 7.07
N SER A 42 -0.58 34.44 7.59
CA SER A 42 0.75 34.72 8.13
C SER A 42 1.73 33.64 7.69
N GLY A 43 3.00 33.99 7.53
CA GLY A 43 4.03 33.04 7.14
C GLY A 43 5.42 33.42 7.63
N VAL A 44 6.34 32.46 7.58
CA VAL A 44 7.75 32.62 7.96
C VAL A 44 8.63 31.96 6.91
N ALA A 45 9.43 32.76 6.21
CA ALA A 45 10.49 32.34 5.28
C ALA A 45 11.35 33.56 4.89
N ASP A 46 12.24 33.41 3.91
CA ASP A 46 13.02 34.52 3.36
C ASP A 46 12.12 35.52 2.60
N THR A 47 11.12 35.02 1.88
CA THR A 47 10.10 35.81 1.18
C THR A 47 8.72 35.31 1.56
N VAL A 48 7.85 36.22 1.99
CA VAL A 48 6.48 35.92 2.41
C VAL A 48 5.52 36.91 1.76
N GLU A 49 4.54 36.39 1.03
CA GLU A 49 3.44 37.16 0.45
C GLU A 49 2.13 36.69 1.07
N THR A 50 1.32 37.60 1.59
CA THR A 50 0.03 37.27 2.22
C THR A 50 -1.07 38.19 1.74
N SER A 51 -2.29 37.69 1.75
CA SER A 51 -3.51 38.42 1.41
C SER A 51 -4.67 37.90 2.25
N GLY A 52 -5.56 38.82 2.62
CA GLY A 52 -6.80 38.52 3.33
C GLY A 52 -7.88 39.50 2.89
N ALA A 53 -9.04 38.98 2.49
CA ALA A 53 -10.19 39.77 2.11
C ALA A 53 -11.43 39.24 2.81
N ALA A 54 -12.24 40.15 3.35
CA ALA A 54 -13.48 39.82 4.02
C ALA A 54 -14.56 40.82 3.59
N HIS A 55 -15.64 40.31 3.03
CA HIS A 55 -16.74 41.09 2.47
C HIS A 55 -18.07 40.62 3.04
N ASN A 56 -18.87 41.57 3.50
CA ASN A 56 -20.27 41.36 3.85
C ASN A 56 -21.10 42.13 2.82
N TYR A 57 -22.15 41.52 2.29
CA TYR A 57 -22.98 42.15 1.27
C TYR A 57 -24.46 41.86 1.48
N LYS A 58 -25.28 42.70 0.84
CA LYS A 58 -26.72 42.52 0.72
C LYS A 58 -27.11 42.74 -0.73
N THR A 59 -27.81 41.79 -1.33
CA THR A 59 -28.29 41.91 -2.72
C THR A 59 -29.55 42.77 -2.80
N ILE A 60 -29.96 43.15 -4.01
CA ILE A 60 -31.22 43.89 -4.26
C ILE A 60 -32.45 43.10 -3.79
N ASP A 61 -32.39 41.77 -3.87
CA ASP A 61 -33.42 40.84 -3.39
C ASP A 61 -33.41 40.65 -1.86
N GLY A 62 -32.50 41.34 -1.16
CA GLY A 62 -32.39 41.32 0.29
C GLY A 62 -31.63 40.14 0.87
N ILE A 63 -30.98 39.32 0.04
CA ILE A 63 -30.10 38.23 0.47
C ILE A 63 -28.88 38.83 1.17
N ILE A 64 -28.59 38.34 2.37
CA ILE A 64 -27.40 38.69 3.14
C ILE A 64 -26.37 37.58 2.98
N GLY A 65 -25.13 37.95 2.69
CA GLY A 65 -24.06 37.00 2.46
C GLY A 65 -22.70 37.50 2.93
N VAL A 66 -21.76 36.56 3.00
CA VAL A 66 -20.37 36.80 3.36
C VAL A 66 -19.43 36.10 2.39
N ASN A 67 -18.27 36.68 2.14
CA ASN A 67 -17.16 36.06 1.43
C ASN A 67 -15.87 36.42 2.18
N ALA A 68 -15.13 35.40 2.62
CA ALA A 68 -13.84 35.55 3.26
C ALA A 68 -12.82 34.73 2.48
N SER A 69 -11.70 35.32 2.10
CA SER A 69 -10.60 34.63 1.45
C SER A 69 -9.27 35.02 2.06
N ALA A 70 -8.40 34.04 2.26
CA ALA A 70 -7.05 34.24 2.77
C ALA A 70 -6.09 33.38 1.94
N ALA A 71 -5.00 33.98 1.46
CA ALA A 71 -3.98 33.26 0.73
C ALA A 71 -2.60 33.79 1.07
N GLY A 72 -1.59 32.92 1.00
CA GLY A 72 -0.21 33.35 1.06
C GLY A 72 0.78 32.30 0.59
N ASN A 73 1.99 32.76 0.37
CA ASN A 73 3.10 32.01 -0.19
C ASN A 73 4.39 32.39 0.56
N ALA A 74 5.05 31.41 1.17
CA ALA A 74 6.32 31.58 1.85
C ALA A 74 7.39 30.74 1.14
N THR A 75 8.48 31.37 0.72
CA THR A 75 9.61 30.72 0.05
C THR A 75 10.91 31.11 0.74
N GLY A 76 11.82 30.15 0.93
CA GLY A 76 13.10 30.44 1.55
C GLY A 76 14.03 29.24 1.66
N GLN A 77 15.21 29.48 2.19
CA GLN A 77 16.20 28.45 2.53
C GLN A 77 15.88 27.81 3.88
N ASN A 78 16.14 26.51 3.97
CA ASN A 78 15.97 25.65 5.16
C ASN A 78 14.52 25.40 5.60
N SER A 79 13.66 26.43 5.65
CA SER A 79 12.27 26.26 6.08
C SER A 79 11.34 27.33 5.52
N ALA A 80 10.11 26.94 5.22
CA ALA A 80 9.01 27.88 4.96
C ALA A 80 7.71 27.40 5.62
N THR A 81 6.98 28.32 6.22
CA THR A 81 5.67 28.05 6.84
C THR A 81 4.61 29.06 6.42
N MET A 82 3.37 28.60 6.32
CA MET A 82 2.18 29.41 6.06
C MET A 82 1.01 28.94 6.92
N ASP A 83 0.39 29.87 7.64
CA ASP A 83 -0.84 29.65 8.39
C ASP A 83 -1.93 30.57 7.81
N THR A 84 -3.09 30.00 7.49
CA THR A 84 -4.20 30.72 6.85
C THR A 84 -5.52 30.34 7.49
N ASN A 85 -6.43 31.30 7.61
CA ASN A 85 -7.81 31.04 7.98
C ASN A 85 -8.77 31.98 7.26
N ALA A 86 -9.96 31.48 6.93
CA ALA A 86 -11.05 32.28 6.38
C ALA A 86 -12.39 31.79 6.94
N ASN A 87 -13.09 32.68 7.63
CA ASN A 87 -14.32 32.40 8.38
C ASN A 87 -15.41 33.40 8.02
N GLY A 88 -16.66 32.94 8.00
CA GLY A 88 -17.83 33.77 7.74
C GLY A 88 -19.08 33.25 8.46
N SER A 89 -19.93 34.15 8.91
CA SER A 89 -21.23 33.83 9.50
C SER A 89 -22.30 34.80 9.02
N ALA A 90 -23.50 34.28 8.76
CA ALA A 90 -24.68 35.05 8.41
C ALA A 90 -25.93 34.41 9.04
N GLY A 91 -26.44 35.02 10.12
CA GLY A 91 -27.57 34.49 10.87
C GLY A 91 -27.19 33.22 11.65
N ASP A 92 -27.87 32.11 11.36
CA ASP A 92 -27.66 30.80 11.97
C ASP A 92 -26.65 29.92 11.20
N LYS A 93 -26.02 30.47 10.16
CA LYS A 93 -25.06 29.78 9.30
C LYS A 93 -23.63 30.24 9.60
N SER A 94 -22.69 29.31 9.55
CA SER A 94 -21.26 29.62 9.59
C SER A 94 -20.46 28.67 8.70
N VAL A 95 -19.40 29.22 8.12
CA VAL A 95 -18.41 28.52 7.31
C VAL A 95 -17.03 28.93 7.79
N GLY A 96 -16.09 27.99 7.78
CA GLY A 96 -14.73 28.27 8.22
C GLY A 96 -13.74 27.27 7.67
N SER A 97 -12.51 27.72 7.50
CA SER A 97 -11.40 26.80 7.28
C SER A 97 -10.09 27.35 7.80
N VAL A 98 -9.23 26.42 8.19
CA VAL A 98 -7.84 26.64 8.59
C VAL A 98 -6.96 25.80 7.68
N GLY A 99 -5.86 26.39 7.22
CA GLY A 99 -4.87 25.76 6.36
C GLY A 99 -3.47 26.09 6.84
N ASN A 100 -2.71 25.08 7.23
CA ASN A 100 -1.34 25.22 7.73
C ASN A 100 -0.40 24.41 6.85
N VAL A 101 0.70 25.01 6.43
CA VAL A 101 1.69 24.38 5.56
C VAL A 101 3.08 24.63 6.11
N GLN A 102 3.89 23.59 6.12
CA GLN A 102 5.28 23.61 6.56
C GLN A 102 6.14 22.84 5.56
N SER A 103 7.32 23.36 5.27
CA SER A 103 8.31 22.71 4.42
C SER A 103 9.70 22.96 4.99
N SER A 104 10.58 21.98 4.88
CA SER A 104 11.96 22.05 5.36
C SER A 104 12.90 21.37 4.37
N GLY A 105 14.00 22.02 4.03
CA GLY A 105 14.98 21.58 3.03
C GLY A 105 15.80 22.75 2.49
N THR A 106 16.83 22.48 1.69
CA THR A 106 17.70 23.53 1.13
C THR A 106 16.91 24.64 0.43
N ASN A 107 15.91 24.27 -0.37
CA ASN A 107 14.85 25.17 -0.82
C ASN A 107 13.51 24.67 -0.28
N SER A 108 12.72 25.59 0.27
CA SER A 108 11.44 25.30 0.91
C SER A 108 10.38 26.28 0.42
N ASN A 109 9.18 25.76 0.16
CA ASN A 109 8.00 26.51 -0.28
C ASN A 109 6.75 26.03 0.46
N ALA A 110 6.01 26.96 1.04
CA ALA A 110 4.73 26.73 1.69
C ALA A 110 3.69 27.67 1.08
N TYR A 111 2.63 27.11 0.49
CA TYR A 111 1.54 27.86 -0.11
C TYR A 111 0.21 27.43 0.50
N SER A 112 -0.66 28.39 0.83
CA SER A 112 -2.02 28.10 1.26
C SER A 112 -3.00 29.13 0.72
N ASN A 113 -4.18 28.68 0.32
CA ASN A 113 -5.29 29.51 -0.16
C ASN A 113 -6.62 28.93 0.32
N ILE A 114 -7.46 29.79 0.91
CA ILE A 114 -8.76 29.45 1.46
C ILE A 114 -9.79 30.46 0.98
N GLN A 115 -10.96 29.98 0.57
CA GLN A 115 -12.13 30.79 0.24
C GLN A 115 -13.37 30.21 0.92
N SER A 116 -14.07 31.03 1.68
CA SER A 116 -15.26 30.65 2.45
C SER A 116 -16.39 31.61 2.13
N ALA A 117 -17.56 31.10 1.74
CA ALA A 117 -18.68 31.93 1.31
C ALA A 117 -20.04 31.44 1.84
N ILE A 118 -20.93 32.41 2.10
CA ILE A 118 -22.35 32.20 2.34
C ILE A 118 -23.13 33.12 1.40
N SER A 119 -24.02 32.58 0.59
CA SER A 119 -24.88 33.34 -0.33
C SER A 119 -26.26 32.71 -0.46
N GLY A 120 -27.32 33.43 -0.08
CA GLY A 120 -28.69 32.98 -0.34
C GLY A 120 -29.08 31.66 0.34
N GLY A 121 -28.35 31.23 1.35
CA GLY A 121 -28.50 29.93 2.01
C GLY A 121 -27.47 28.88 1.59
N ASN A 122 -26.77 29.09 0.48
CA ASN A 122 -25.67 28.22 0.04
C ASN A 122 -24.41 28.53 0.83
N MET A 123 -23.72 27.48 1.26
CA MET A 123 -22.46 27.54 1.99
C MET A 123 -21.41 26.76 1.21
N SER A 124 -20.23 27.36 1.05
CA SER A 124 -19.10 26.73 0.36
C SER A 124 -17.78 27.09 1.03
N VAL A 125 -16.87 26.12 1.08
CA VAL A 125 -15.48 26.31 1.50
C VAL A 125 -14.58 25.67 0.46
N GLN A 126 -13.54 26.37 0.04
CA GLN A 126 -12.46 25.86 -0.80
C GLN A 126 -11.15 26.09 -0.05
N SER A 127 -10.30 25.07 0.00
CA SER A 127 -9.03 25.08 0.71
C SER A 127 -8.00 24.37 -0.15
N ASN A 128 -6.83 24.98 -0.37
CA ASN A 128 -5.71 24.39 -1.09
C ASN A 128 -4.41 24.71 -0.37
N GLN A 129 -3.72 23.67 0.09
CA GLN A 129 -2.46 23.71 0.82
C GLN A 129 -1.40 22.94 0.03
N GLN A 130 -0.22 23.54 -0.16
CA GLN A 130 0.86 22.94 -0.93
C GLN A 130 2.21 23.19 -0.26
N GLY A 131 2.90 22.12 0.12
CA GLY A 131 4.24 22.18 0.69
C GLY A 131 5.23 21.50 -0.25
N ASN A 132 6.39 22.11 -0.47
CA ASN A 132 7.47 21.51 -1.27
C ASN A 132 8.83 21.84 -0.65
N ALA A 133 9.69 20.85 -0.55
CA ALA A 133 11.08 21.04 -0.18
C ALA A 133 12.00 20.16 -1.04
N ASN A 134 13.19 20.68 -1.37
CA ASN A 134 14.25 19.92 -2.04
C ASN A 134 15.64 20.31 -1.53
N GLY A 135 16.62 19.42 -1.69
CA GLY A 135 17.98 19.68 -1.24
C GLY A 135 18.84 18.44 -1.07
N VAL A 136 19.89 18.57 -0.27
CA VAL A 136 20.72 17.46 0.24
C VAL A 136 20.38 17.23 1.71
N GLY A 137 20.36 15.98 2.16
CA GLY A 137 20.04 15.61 3.53
C GLY A 137 18.55 15.37 3.71
N ASP A 138 17.98 15.93 4.78
CA ASP A 138 16.58 15.73 5.14
C ASP A 138 15.68 16.80 4.50
N THR A 139 14.62 16.36 3.83
CA THR A 139 13.54 17.22 3.35
C THR A 139 12.20 16.77 3.91
N SER A 140 11.33 17.72 4.24
CA SER A 140 9.96 17.44 4.66
C SER A 140 8.99 18.46 4.10
N ALA A 141 7.76 18.02 3.87
CA ALA A 141 6.64 18.85 3.53
C ALA A 141 5.40 18.35 4.27
N ALA A 142 4.64 19.27 4.86
CA ALA A 142 3.43 18.98 5.61
C ALA A 142 2.36 20.01 5.27
N ALA A 143 1.14 19.54 5.07
CA ALA A 143 -0.04 20.35 4.82
C ALA A 143 -1.19 19.82 5.68
N ASN A 144 -1.91 20.73 6.33
CA ASN A 144 -3.10 20.44 7.11
C ASN A 144 -4.21 21.39 6.67
N GLY A 145 -5.41 20.84 6.46
CA GLY A 145 -6.60 21.58 6.07
C GLY A 145 -7.81 21.09 6.84
N ASN A 146 -8.49 22.00 7.52
CA ASN A 146 -9.73 21.74 8.22
C ASN A 146 -10.83 22.66 7.70
N ALA A 147 -11.84 22.12 7.05
CA ALA A 147 -13.02 22.82 6.56
C ALA A 147 -14.27 22.43 7.37
N VAL A 148 -14.99 23.43 7.86
CA VAL A 148 -16.16 23.27 8.71
C VAL A 148 -17.35 24.14 8.27
N MET A 149 -18.54 23.59 8.40
CA MET A 149 -19.82 24.26 8.19
C MET A 149 -20.80 23.91 9.31
N ASN A 150 -21.61 24.89 9.70
CA ASN A 150 -22.67 24.72 10.68
C ASN A 150 -23.91 25.52 10.26
N GLN A 151 -25.09 24.92 10.43
CA GLN A 151 -26.38 25.57 10.24
C GLN A 151 -27.30 25.24 11.42
N GLY A 152 -27.79 26.28 12.11
CA GLY A 152 -28.74 26.10 13.21
C GLY A 152 -28.19 25.29 14.38
N GLY A 153 -26.87 25.28 14.59
CA GLY A 153 -26.20 24.47 15.61
C GLY A 153 -25.91 23.03 15.20
N VAL A 154 -26.22 22.64 13.95
CA VAL A 154 -25.92 21.32 13.39
C VAL A 154 -24.71 21.42 12.47
N ASP A 155 -23.71 20.58 12.71
CA ASP A 155 -22.54 20.46 11.84
C ASP A 155 -22.89 19.74 10.55
N SER A 156 -22.31 20.15 9.42
CA SER A 156 -22.48 19.42 8.17
C SER A 156 -21.92 17.99 8.33
N PRO A 157 -22.61 16.96 7.81
CA PRO A 157 -22.08 15.59 7.76
C PRO A 157 -20.81 15.48 6.92
N MET A 158 -20.56 16.47 6.05
CA MET A 158 -19.42 16.52 5.15
C MET A 158 -18.22 17.26 5.76
N ASN A 159 -18.32 17.76 7.00
CA ASN A 159 -17.19 18.43 7.66
C ASN A 159 -15.96 17.51 7.65
N SER A 160 -14.82 18.06 7.20
CA SER A 160 -13.55 17.36 7.30
C SER A 160 -13.11 17.35 8.76
N LYS A 161 -12.58 16.23 9.25
CA LYS A 161 -11.93 16.17 10.56
C LYS A 161 -10.42 16.12 10.36
N ASN A 162 -9.82 17.28 10.12
CA ASN A 162 -8.36 17.45 10.08
C ASN A 162 -7.69 16.62 8.98
N SER A 163 -7.87 17.03 7.72
CA SER A 163 -7.14 16.42 6.61
C SER A 163 -5.66 16.79 6.70
N GLN A 164 -4.79 15.82 6.45
CA GLN A 164 -3.35 15.91 6.62
C GLN A 164 -2.65 15.32 5.39
N ALA A 165 -1.57 15.93 4.98
CA ALA A 165 -0.65 15.36 4.01
C ALA A 165 0.77 15.63 4.47
N THR A 166 1.59 14.60 4.57
CA THR A 166 3.01 14.71 4.93
C THR A 166 3.86 13.87 3.98
N ALA A 167 5.05 14.39 3.67
CA ALA A 167 6.08 13.71 2.90
C ALA A 167 7.44 13.99 3.55
N GLY A 168 8.28 12.96 3.63
CA GLY A 168 9.62 13.03 4.21
C GLY A 168 10.61 12.22 3.38
N ALA A 169 11.80 12.78 3.17
CA ALA A 169 12.86 12.13 2.43
C ALA A 169 14.23 12.44 3.09
N SER A 170 15.11 11.45 3.15
CA SER A 170 16.46 11.57 3.71
C SER A 170 17.46 10.88 2.78
N GLY A 171 18.44 11.64 2.28
CA GLY A 171 19.46 11.12 1.36
C GLY A 171 20.68 12.04 1.28
N SER A 172 21.88 11.46 1.26
CA SER A 172 23.14 12.24 1.28
C SER A 172 23.48 12.92 -0.06
N LEU A 173 22.81 12.56 -1.16
CA LEU A 173 23.07 13.09 -2.50
C LEU A 173 21.96 14.02 -2.98
N SER A 174 20.70 13.64 -2.76
CA SER A 174 19.54 14.49 -2.99
C SER A 174 18.31 13.97 -2.24
N SER A 175 17.39 14.87 -1.95
CA SER A 175 16.08 14.59 -1.37
C SER A 175 15.06 15.61 -1.84
N SER A 176 13.80 15.18 -1.97
CA SER A 176 12.65 16.03 -2.24
C SER A 176 11.39 15.49 -1.58
N SER A 177 10.57 16.40 -1.07
CA SER A 177 9.28 16.11 -0.44
C SER A 177 8.25 17.10 -0.93
N GLU A 178 7.12 16.62 -1.43
CA GLU A 178 6.03 17.43 -1.95
C GLU A 178 4.68 16.89 -1.44
N VAL A 179 3.81 17.80 -1.03
CA VAL A 179 2.42 17.50 -0.66
C VAL A 179 1.47 18.53 -1.20
N VAL A 180 0.30 18.08 -1.65
CA VAL A 180 -0.84 18.91 -2.02
C VAL A 180 -2.07 18.36 -1.30
N LEU A 181 -2.79 19.24 -0.62
CA LEU A 181 -4.07 18.96 0.02
C LEU A 181 -5.07 20.00 -0.49
N SER A 182 -6.06 19.56 -1.25
CA SER A 182 -7.15 20.40 -1.75
C SER A 182 -8.49 19.86 -1.28
N GLN A 183 -9.38 20.76 -0.86
CA GLN A 183 -10.72 20.43 -0.38
C GLN A 183 -11.72 21.46 -0.90
N THR A 184 -12.85 20.99 -1.40
CA THR A 184 -14.03 21.79 -1.69
C THR A 184 -15.21 21.16 -0.95
N LEU A 185 -15.83 21.94 -0.08
CA LEU A 185 -16.94 21.53 0.75
C LEU A 185 -18.17 22.36 0.39
N THR A 186 -19.33 21.71 0.31
CA THR A 186 -20.66 22.33 0.39
C THR A 186 -21.45 21.64 1.49
N TRP A 187 -22.66 22.10 1.78
CA TRP A 187 -23.50 21.47 2.81
C TRP A 187 -23.70 19.97 2.60
N SER A 188 -23.81 19.54 1.33
CA SER A 188 -24.17 18.17 0.93
C SER A 188 -23.08 17.46 0.13
N SER A 189 -21.91 18.07 -0.07
CA SER A 189 -20.86 17.46 -0.88
C SER A 189 -19.46 17.76 -0.36
N ILE A 190 -18.57 16.78 -0.51
CA ILE A 190 -17.14 16.92 -0.28
C ILE A 190 -16.38 16.47 -1.52
N LEU A 191 -15.42 17.29 -1.95
CA LEU A 191 -14.39 16.93 -2.92
C LEU A 191 -13.04 17.16 -2.25
N ALA A 192 -12.26 16.11 -2.00
CA ALA A 192 -10.91 16.23 -1.46
C ALA A 192 -9.91 15.55 -2.40
N GLN A 193 -8.74 16.16 -2.54
CA GLN A 193 -7.60 15.61 -3.28
C GLN A 193 -6.34 15.72 -2.44
N LEU A 194 -5.63 14.60 -2.32
CA LEU A 194 -4.36 14.44 -1.64
C LEU A 194 -3.33 14.00 -2.67
N VAL A 195 -2.18 14.65 -2.71
CA VAL A 195 -1.02 14.19 -3.46
C VAL A 195 0.18 14.26 -2.54
N GLY A 196 0.98 13.20 -2.50
CA GLY A 196 2.24 13.15 -1.78
C GLY A 196 3.33 12.51 -2.62
N SER A 197 4.53 13.08 -2.60
CA SER A 197 5.71 12.52 -3.23
C SER A 197 6.91 12.73 -2.33
N ALA A 198 7.68 11.67 -2.12
CA ALA A 198 8.96 11.70 -1.43
C ALA A 198 9.99 10.93 -2.27
N VAL A 199 11.14 11.55 -2.53
CA VAL A 199 12.24 10.95 -3.29
C VAL A 199 13.54 11.24 -2.56
N ALA A 200 14.37 10.22 -2.36
CA ALA A 200 15.66 10.34 -1.74
C ALA A 200 16.72 9.53 -2.48
N GLN A 201 17.92 10.07 -2.54
CA GLN A 201 19.11 9.41 -3.05
C GLN A 201 20.28 9.65 -2.08
N GLY A 202 21.02 8.59 -1.77
CA GLY A 202 22.14 8.68 -0.85
C GLY A 202 23.20 7.62 -1.09
N VAL A 203 24.35 7.85 -0.49
CA VAL A 203 25.40 6.85 -0.29
C VAL A 203 25.15 6.22 1.08
N TYR A 204 25.32 4.91 1.19
CA TYR A 204 25.00 4.08 2.36
C TYR A 204 23.52 3.94 2.66
N ASN A 205 22.71 5.01 2.65
CA ASN A 205 21.30 4.93 2.97
C ASN A 205 20.47 6.01 2.28
N ALA A 206 19.20 5.69 2.02
CA ALA A 206 18.18 6.66 1.65
C ALA A 206 16.80 6.18 2.09
N GLN A 207 15.93 7.11 2.49
CA GLN A 207 14.56 6.82 2.91
C GLN A 207 13.60 7.84 2.31
N ALA A 208 12.41 7.38 1.92
CA ALA A 208 11.29 8.21 1.51
C ALA A 208 10.00 7.69 2.16
N ASN A 209 9.14 8.58 2.62
CA ASN A 209 7.84 8.22 3.18
C ASN A 209 6.79 9.30 2.94
N ILE A 210 5.52 8.88 2.92
CA ILE A 210 4.34 9.75 2.88
C ILE A 210 3.29 9.23 3.86
N ASP A 211 2.48 10.15 4.36
CA ASP A 211 1.27 9.86 5.13
C ASP A 211 0.22 10.91 4.77
N LEU A 212 -0.83 10.46 4.11
CA LEU A 212 -1.90 11.28 3.55
C LEU A 212 -3.24 10.81 4.10
N GLY A 213 -4.06 11.74 4.57
CA GLY A 213 -5.40 11.46 5.09
C GLY A 213 -6.36 12.61 4.86
N ALA A 214 -7.61 12.31 4.50
CA ALA A 214 -8.66 13.32 4.33
C ALA A 214 -10.04 12.75 4.67
N GLY A 215 -10.99 13.67 4.86
CA GLY A 215 -12.39 13.33 5.12
C GLY A 215 -12.70 13.24 6.61
N ASN A 216 -13.52 12.26 7.00
CA ASN A 216 -13.92 12.03 8.38
C ASN A 216 -14.12 10.54 8.69
N ALA A 217 -14.60 10.22 9.89
CA ALA A 217 -14.74 8.83 10.37
C ALA A 217 -15.75 7.98 9.57
N GLU A 218 -16.68 8.62 8.86
CA GLU A 218 -17.74 7.96 8.09
C GLU A 218 -17.51 8.03 6.58
N ASN A 219 -16.62 8.93 6.15
CA ASN A 219 -16.28 9.16 4.75
C ASN A 219 -14.84 9.70 4.64
N GLY A 220 -13.87 8.80 4.54
CA GLY A 220 -12.46 9.18 4.59
C GLY A 220 -11.54 8.26 3.79
N VAL A 221 -10.31 8.72 3.65
CA VAL A 221 -9.26 8.01 2.94
C VAL A 221 -7.92 8.18 3.63
N GLU A 222 -7.07 7.15 3.54
CA GLU A 222 -5.67 7.19 3.96
C GLU A 222 -4.78 6.55 2.88
N VAL A 223 -3.63 7.19 2.60
CA VAL A 223 -2.62 6.72 1.65
C VAL A 223 -1.25 6.88 2.28
N ASN A 224 -0.67 5.76 2.70
CA ASN A 224 0.59 5.71 3.44
C ASN A 224 1.63 4.91 2.67
N GLY A 225 2.89 5.31 2.76
CA GLY A 225 3.97 4.54 2.16
C GLY A 225 5.35 4.89 2.70
N VAL A 226 6.25 3.91 2.69
CA VAL A 226 7.66 4.05 3.07
C VAL A 226 8.52 3.15 2.21
N VAL A 227 9.68 3.64 1.81
CA VAL A 227 10.78 2.86 1.24
C VAL A 227 12.07 3.27 1.94
N SER A 228 12.85 2.30 2.41
CA SER A 228 14.13 2.53 3.06
C SER A 228 15.15 1.49 2.62
N GLY A 229 16.34 1.96 2.24
CA GLY A 229 17.44 1.13 1.80
C GLY A 229 18.72 1.45 2.55
N VAL A 230 19.55 0.42 2.76
CA VAL A 230 20.87 0.51 3.40
C VAL A 230 21.87 -0.38 2.65
N ASN A 231 23.08 0.12 2.43
CA ASN A 231 24.25 -0.61 1.98
C ASN A 231 25.46 -0.24 2.84
N ASP A 232 26.07 -1.21 3.53
CA ASP A 232 27.18 -0.92 4.46
C ASP A 232 28.55 -0.71 3.78
N GLY A 233 28.70 -1.09 2.51
CA GLY A 233 29.92 -0.94 1.75
C GLY A 233 30.03 0.36 0.93
N GLY A 234 29.10 1.30 1.08
CA GLY A 234 29.16 2.61 0.41
C GLY A 234 28.49 2.65 -0.97
N GLY A 235 27.44 1.85 -1.15
CA GLY A 235 26.60 1.79 -2.35
C GLY A 235 25.64 2.96 -2.53
N LEU A 236 25.09 3.07 -3.73
CA LEU A 236 24.02 3.98 -4.08
C LEU A 236 22.68 3.42 -3.63
N VAL A 237 21.90 4.23 -2.91
CA VAL A 237 20.54 3.92 -2.50
C VAL A 237 19.60 4.98 -3.07
N ASN A 238 18.51 4.54 -3.70
CA ASN A 238 17.40 5.41 -4.08
C ASN A 238 16.11 4.88 -3.46
N SER A 239 15.29 5.79 -2.93
CA SER A 239 14.01 5.48 -2.30
C SER A 239 12.97 6.49 -2.79
N GLN A 240 11.81 6.01 -3.20
CA GLN A 240 10.72 6.84 -3.70
C GLN A 240 9.37 6.28 -3.27
N VAL A 241 8.49 7.18 -2.85
CA VAL A 241 7.10 6.89 -2.54
C VAL A 241 6.23 7.99 -3.13
N ASN A 242 5.18 7.60 -3.86
CA ASN A 242 4.16 8.53 -4.35
C ASN A 242 2.78 8.03 -3.94
N GLY A 243 1.90 8.93 -3.56
CA GLY A 243 0.53 8.62 -3.18
C GLY A 243 -0.43 9.67 -3.71
N ASN A 244 -1.62 9.22 -4.07
CA ASN A 244 -2.72 10.10 -4.45
C ASN A 244 -4.01 9.54 -3.86
N GLY A 245 -4.81 10.40 -3.24
CA GLY A 245 -6.13 10.06 -2.74
C GLY A 245 -7.17 11.08 -3.17
N MET A 246 -8.33 10.60 -3.59
CA MET A 246 -9.47 11.43 -3.97
C MET A 246 -10.72 10.98 -3.20
N ILE A 247 -11.47 11.96 -2.69
CA ILE A 247 -12.83 11.79 -2.20
C ILE A 247 -13.73 12.65 -3.08
N ASP A 248 -14.73 12.07 -3.73
CA ASP A 248 -15.83 12.77 -4.38
C ASP A 248 -17.14 12.22 -3.81
N ASN A 249 -17.65 12.87 -2.77
CA ASN A 249 -18.74 12.36 -1.95
C ASN A 249 -18.42 10.95 -1.44
N GLU A 250 -19.20 9.96 -1.82
CA GLU A 250 -19.04 8.54 -1.44
C GLU A 250 -18.05 7.78 -2.34
N HIS A 251 -17.54 8.41 -3.41
CA HIS A 251 -16.60 7.80 -4.34
C HIS A 251 -15.15 8.09 -3.94
N HIS A 252 -14.36 7.05 -3.70
CA HIS A 252 -12.97 7.15 -3.28
C HIS A 252 -12.04 6.47 -4.27
N GLN A 253 -10.97 7.16 -4.64
CA GLN A 253 -9.91 6.62 -5.52
C GLN A 253 -8.55 6.88 -4.92
N LEU A 254 -7.81 5.80 -4.65
CA LEU A 254 -6.52 5.81 -3.98
C LEU A 254 -5.48 5.10 -4.84
N THR A 255 -4.28 5.66 -4.90
CA THR A 255 -3.12 5.04 -5.55
C THR A 255 -1.90 5.21 -4.67
N GLY A 256 -1.09 4.14 -4.58
CA GLY A 256 0.18 4.12 -3.86
C GLY A 256 1.25 3.49 -4.73
N ASN A 257 2.40 4.15 -4.86
CA ASN A 257 3.52 3.66 -5.65
C ASN A 257 4.78 3.70 -4.81
N MET A 258 5.54 2.62 -4.84
CA MET A 258 6.83 2.50 -4.16
C MET A 258 7.91 2.08 -5.15
N TYR A 259 9.06 2.72 -5.05
CA TYR A 259 10.24 2.33 -5.78
C TYR A 259 11.48 2.43 -4.89
N GLY A 260 12.31 1.41 -4.90
CA GLY A 260 13.54 1.39 -4.11
C GLY A 260 14.64 0.63 -4.83
N THR A 261 15.86 1.14 -4.77
CA THR A 261 17.05 0.45 -5.26
C THR A 261 18.21 0.61 -4.31
N VAL A 262 18.98 -0.46 -4.13
CA VAL A 262 20.25 -0.47 -3.42
C VAL A 262 21.25 -1.19 -4.31
N ASN A 263 22.40 -0.58 -4.56
CA ASN A 263 23.48 -1.19 -5.34
C ASN A 263 24.84 -0.76 -4.79
N GLY A 264 25.66 -1.72 -4.37
CA GLY A 264 26.97 -1.44 -3.81
C GLY A 264 27.78 -2.69 -3.50
N THR A 265 28.71 -2.54 -2.57
CA THR A 265 29.47 -3.63 -1.96
C THR A 265 28.99 -3.89 -0.54
N GLY A 266 29.37 -5.02 0.05
CA GLY A 266 28.96 -5.36 1.42
C GLY A 266 27.46 -5.67 1.52
N ASN A 267 26.92 -5.64 2.73
CA ASN A 267 25.54 -6.04 2.99
C ASN A 267 24.53 -5.01 2.49
N THR A 268 23.43 -5.50 1.94
CA THR A 268 22.32 -4.69 1.43
C THR A 268 21.03 -5.05 2.15
N THR A 269 20.25 -4.04 2.54
CA THR A 269 18.87 -4.19 3.02
C THR A 269 17.97 -3.21 2.28
N LEU A 270 16.79 -3.67 1.85
CA LEU A 270 15.77 -2.83 1.23
C LEU A 270 14.40 -3.25 1.75
N VAL A 271 13.67 -2.31 2.32
CA VAL A 271 12.31 -2.51 2.81
C VAL A 271 11.36 -1.50 2.18
N GLY A 272 10.13 -1.92 1.93
CA GLY A 272 9.05 -1.04 1.49
C GLY A 272 7.71 -1.51 2.03
N ALA A 273 6.84 -0.57 2.36
CA ALA A 273 5.47 -0.86 2.76
C ALA A 273 4.52 0.27 2.33
N THR A 274 3.34 -0.07 1.87
CA THR A 274 2.25 0.88 1.56
C THR A 274 0.93 0.36 2.11
N ASN A 275 0.04 1.28 2.47
CA ASN A 275 -1.32 0.99 2.88
C ASN A 275 -2.26 2.03 2.27
N LEU A 276 -3.30 1.56 1.58
CA LEU A 276 -4.42 2.36 1.13
C LEU A 276 -5.65 1.94 1.91
N GLN A 277 -6.40 2.90 2.43
CA GLN A 277 -7.62 2.65 3.16
C GLN A 277 -8.70 3.63 2.73
N SER A 278 -9.90 3.11 2.49
CA SER A 278 -11.11 3.87 2.26
C SER A 278 -12.15 3.43 3.26
N ASN A 279 -12.67 4.37 4.06
CA ASN A 279 -13.84 4.17 4.90
C ASN A 279 -15.03 4.92 4.30
N ASN A 280 -15.94 4.20 3.68
CA ASN A 280 -17.28 4.69 3.38
C ASN A 280 -18.23 4.02 4.39
N SER A 281 -19.30 4.71 4.81
CA SER A 281 -20.17 4.39 5.96
C SER A 281 -20.70 2.94 6.02
N GLU A 282 -20.63 2.20 4.92
CA GLU A 282 -21.09 0.81 4.80
C GLU A 282 -19.95 -0.22 4.64
N VAL A 283 -18.78 0.18 4.13
CA VAL A 283 -17.68 -0.74 3.77
C VAL A 283 -16.32 -0.09 3.98
N ASN A 284 -15.47 -0.75 4.78
CA ASN A 284 -14.05 -0.44 4.85
C ASN A 284 -13.29 -1.32 3.86
N GLN A 285 -12.56 -0.68 2.97
CA GLN A 285 -11.69 -1.36 2.02
C GLN A 285 -10.24 -0.99 2.29
N THR A 286 -9.36 -1.98 2.25
CA THR A 286 -7.92 -1.78 2.41
C THR A 286 -7.13 -2.62 1.42
N ILE A 287 -6.00 -2.07 1.00
CA ILE A 287 -4.92 -2.82 0.37
C ILE A 287 -3.59 -2.40 0.97
N SER A 288 -2.81 -3.38 1.42
CA SER A 288 -1.47 -3.19 1.92
C SER A 288 -0.50 -4.02 1.10
N ALA A 289 0.67 -3.45 0.80
CA ALA A 289 1.77 -4.19 0.17
C ALA A 289 3.04 -4.03 1.02
N PHE A 290 3.86 -5.07 1.09
CA PHE A 290 5.15 -5.02 1.77
C PHE A 290 6.23 -5.77 0.98
N GLY A 291 7.48 -5.33 1.11
CA GLY A 291 8.67 -6.00 0.60
C GLY A 291 9.83 -5.88 1.57
N ASP A 292 10.59 -6.96 1.75
CA ASP A 292 11.80 -7.03 2.57
C ASP A 292 12.87 -7.84 1.83
N SER A 293 14.02 -7.23 1.57
CA SER A 293 15.19 -7.89 1.01
C SER A 293 16.40 -7.66 1.92
N LYS A 294 17.12 -8.74 2.21
CA LYS A 294 18.40 -8.73 2.92
C LYS A 294 19.40 -9.55 2.14
N VAL A 295 20.55 -8.98 1.87
CA VAL A 295 21.66 -9.60 1.14
C VAL A 295 22.92 -9.43 1.97
N GLY A 296 23.34 -10.51 2.62
CA GLY A 296 24.64 -10.60 3.30
C GLY A 296 25.70 -11.15 2.37
N VAL A 297 26.84 -10.48 2.26
CA VAL A 297 27.98 -10.89 1.41
C VAL A 297 29.31 -10.52 2.07
N ASP A 298 30.43 -10.94 1.48
CA ASP A 298 31.76 -10.50 1.93
C ASP A 298 31.91 -8.96 1.74
N PRO A 299 32.71 -8.25 2.56
CA PRO A 299 32.76 -6.77 2.54
C PRO A 299 33.04 -6.13 1.15
N ASP A 300 33.87 -6.78 0.34
CA ASP A 300 34.26 -6.31 -1.00
C ASP A 300 33.46 -6.99 -2.13
N ALA A 301 32.39 -7.70 -1.79
CA ALA A 301 31.52 -8.38 -2.75
C ALA A 301 30.33 -7.50 -3.12
N GLN A 302 29.86 -7.61 -4.36
CA GLN A 302 28.74 -6.82 -4.86
C GLN A 302 27.42 -7.39 -4.34
N SER A 303 26.52 -6.48 -3.96
CA SER A 303 25.14 -6.81 -3.60
C SER A 303 24.19 -5.73 -4.12
N GLY A 304 22.95 -6.12 -4.35
CA GLY A 304 21.91 -5.16 -4.68
C GLY A 304 20.52 -5.71 -4.48
N ALA A 305 19.57 -4.79 -4.33
CA ALA A 305 18.15 -5.06 -4.22
C ALA A 305 17.35 -3.99 -4.96
N ASN A 306 16.20 -4.37 -5.49
CA ASN A 306 15.25 -3.46 -6.12
C ASN A 306 13.83 -3.85 -5.72
N LEU A 307 12.98 -2.85 -5.50
CA LEU A 307 11.60 -2.96 -5.10
C LEU A 307 10.75 -2.06 -6.00
N LEU A 308 9.64 -2.60 -6.49
CA LEU A 308 8.62 -1.87 -7.23
C LEU A 308 7.26 -2.30 -6.71
N SER A 309 6.39 -1.34 -6.41
CA SER A 309 5.00 -1.65 -6.07
C SER A 309 4.05 -0.59 -6.59
N ASN A 310 2.90 -1.04 -7.08
CA ASN A 310 1.78 -0.20 -7.48
C ASN A 310 0.49 -0.78 -6.86
N THR A 311 -0.18 0.00 -6.03
CA THR A 311 -1.46 -0.36 -5.42
C THR A 311 -2.51 0.67 -5.79
N ASN A 312 -3.72 0.21 -6.08
CA ASN A 312 -4.85 1.05 -6.46
C ASN A 312 -6.11 0.53 -5.76
N LEU A 313 -6.90 1.43 -5.19
CA LEU A 313 -8.17 1.14 -4.56
C LEU A 313 -9.22 2.11 -5.10
N ASP A 314 -10.28 1.58 -5.68
CA ASP A 314 -11.48 2.32 -6.04
C ASP A 314 -12.65 1.69 -5.28
N ASN A 315 -13.30 2.45 -4.40
CA ASN A 315 -14.32 1.88 -3.51
C ASN A 315 -15.63 1.50 -4.19
N GLN A 316 -15.87 1.99 -5.41
CA GLN A 316 -16.98 1.59 -6.27
C GLN A 316 -16.52 0.73 -7.45
N GLY A 317 -15.20 0.50 -7.57
CA GLY A 317 -14.56 -0.19 -8.66
C GLY A 317 -13.73 -1.39 -8.21
N ALA A 318 -12.58 -1.55 -8.88
CA ALA A 318 -11.67 -2.67 -8.66
C ALA A 318 -10.50 -2.26 -7.76
N ILE A 319 -10.10 -3.17 -6.86
CA ILE A 319 -8.85 -3.06 -6.14
C ILE A 319 -7.77 -3.83 -6.89
N ASN A 320 -6.59 -3.24 -7.07
CA ASN A 320 -5.47 -3.84 -7.77
C ASN A 320 -4.19 -3.63 -6.97
N GLY A 321 -3.31 -4.63 -6.95
CA GLY A 321 -2.02 -4.53 -6.30
C GLY A 321 -0.96 -5.32 -7.02
N GLU A 322 0.23 -4.74 -7.11
CA GLU A 322 1.43 -5.42 -7.57
C GLU A 322 2.59 -5.01 -6.66
N ILE A 323 3.38 -6.00 -6.26
CA ILE A 323 4.66 -5.76 -5.62
C ILE A 323 5.68 -6.78 -6.12
N GLY A 324 6.82 -6.27 -6.56
CA GLY A 324 7.96 -7.04 -7.01
C GLY A 324 9.19 -6.63 -6.22
N ILE A 325 9.97 -7.61 -5.80
CA ILE A 325 11.25 -7.39 -5.14
C ILE A 325 12.27 -8.37 -5.68
N ASN A 326 13.43 -7.87 -6.05
CA ASN A 326 14.52 -8.68 -6.56
C ASN A 326 15.83 -8.32 -5.86
N ALA A 327 16.68 -9.33 -5.66
CA ALA A 327 17.96 -9.19 -5.01
C ALA A 327 19.04 -9.94 -5.77
N THR A 328 20.27 -9.46 -5.69
CA THR A 328 21.45 -10.08 -6.31
C THR A 328 22.65 -10.02 -5.37
N ALA A 329 23.53 -11.02 -5.47
CA ALA A 329 24.79 -11.10 -4.76
C ALA A 329 25.87 -11.71 -5.66
N ASN A 330 27.11 -11.23 -5.55
CA ASN A 330 28.28 -11.82 -6.20
C ASN A 330 29.43 -11.97 -5.19
N SER A 331 29.42 -13.09 -4.48
CA SER A 331 30.27 -13.32 -3.31
C SER A 331 30.61 -14.80 -3.14
N GLY A 332 31.69 -15.10 -2.42
CA GLY A 332 32.02 -16.47 -2.01
C GLY A 332 31.00 -16.94 -0.97
N ASN A 333 30.97 -16.25 0.17
CA ASN A 333 29.91 -16.42 1.17
C ASN A 333 28.75 -15.47 0.89
N LYS A 334 27.53 -15.99 0.96
CA LYS A 334 26.33 -15.18 0.73
C LYS A 334 25.15 -15.72 1.51
N ASN A 335 24.32 -14.83 2.02
CA ASN A 335 23.07 -15.12 2.70
C ASN A 335 22.01 -14.12 2.24
N MET A 336 21.08 -14.55 1.41
CA MET A 336 20.04 -13.72 0.84
C MET A 336 18.68 -14.20 1.33
N THR A 337 17.82 -13.25 1.69
CA THR A 337 16.39 -13.48 1.92
C THR A 337 15.60 -12.39 1.24
N VAL A 338 14.50 -12.78 0.59
CA VAL A 338 13.57 -11.85 -0.04
C VAL A 338 12.17 -12.31 0.30
N SER A 339 11.33 -11.36 0.67
CA SER A 339 9.92 -11.58 0.99
C SER A 339 9.10 -10.42 0.45
N ASN A 340 7.91 -10.69 -0.05
CA ASN A 340 6.90 -9.67 -0.30
C ASN A 340 5.50 -10.22 -0.09
N GLY A 341 4.52 -9.34 -0.15
CA GLY A 341 3.14 -9.75 -0.20
C GLY A 341 2.14 -8.61 -0.33
N LEU A 342 0.91 -9.02 -0.58
CA LEU A 342 -0.29 -8.20 -0.62
C LEU A 342 -1.27 -8.71 0.43
N GLN A 343 -1.87 -7.78 1.16
CA GLN A 343 -3.02 -8.04 2.01
C GLN A 343 -4.16 -7.14 1.57
N LEU A 344 -5.34 -7.73 1.39
CA LEU A 344 -6.54 -7.03 0.95
C LEU A 344 -7.67 -7.30 1.92
N ASN A 345 -8.50 -6.30 2.15
CA ASN A 345 -9.85 -6.46 2.68
C ASN A 345 -10.81 -5.63 1.82
N ASN A 346 -11.80 -6.27 1.19
CA ASN A 346 -12.84 -5.58 0.41
C ASN A 346 -14.23 -5.67 1.09
N GLY A 347 -14.29 -5.78 2.42
CA GLY A 347 -15.53 -5.89 3.19
C GLY A 347 -16.13 -7.30 3.24
N SER A 348 -16.16 -8.02 2.12
CA SER A 348 -16.61 -9.43 2.04
C SER A 348 -15.46 -10.43 1.81
N ASP A 349 -14.34 -9.94 1.30
CA ASP A 349 -13.27 -10.74 0.72
C ASP A 349 -11.94 -10.40 1.39
N GLY A 350 -11.16 -11.43 1.71
CA GLY A 350 -9.80 -11.30 2.22
C GLY A 350 -8.81 -11.97 1.28
N LEU A 351 -7.76 -11.24 0.91
CA LEU A 351 -6.57 -11.81 0.28
C LEU A 351 -5.40 -11.71 1.26
N LEU A 352 -4.65 -12.80 1.34
CA LEU A 352 -3.25 -12.78 1.75
C LEU A 352 -2.44 -13.52 0.69
N ALA A 353 -1.56 -12.82 0.00
CA ALA A 353 -0.65 -13.39 -0.99
C ALA A 353 0.77 -13.02 -0.60
N MET A 354 1.66 -14.00 -0.45
CA MET A 354 3.01 -13.79 0.03
C MET A 354 3.99 -14.69 -0.72
N GLY A 355 5.04 -14.09 -1.27
CA GLY A 355 6.19 -14.81 -1.80
C GLY A 355 7.40 -14.65 -0.88
N ASN A 356 8.13 -15.73 -0.65
CA ASN A 356 9.35 -15.71 0.15
C ASN A 356 10.40 -16.70 -0.33
N GLY A 357 11.65 -16.25 -0.46
CA GLY A 357 12.78 -17.06 -0.90
C GLY A 357 14.04 -16.82 -0.08
N GLY A 358 15.00 -17.72 -0.23
CA GLY A 358 16.31 -17.61 0.39
C GLY A 358 17.41 -18.32 -0.40
N VAL A 359 18.63 -17.78 -0.30
CA VAL A 359 19.85 -18.37 -0.86
C VAL A 359 20.97 -18.29 0.17
N LEU A 360 21.53 -19.42 0.58
CA LEU A 360 22.69 -19.50 1.44
C LEU A 360 23.82 -20.22 0.69
N GLY A 361 24.91 -19.52 0.40
CA GLY A 361 26.07 -20.06 -0.30
C GLY A 361 27.33 -19.95 0.54
N SER A 362 28.16 -20.99 0.51
CA SER A 362 29.49 -21.01 1.11
C SER A 362 30.53 -21.46 0.09
N GLY A 363 31.62 -20.71 -0.01
CA GLY A 363 32.69 -20.93 -0.98
C GLY A 363 33.75 -19.83 -0.90
N ASN A 364 34.89 -20.02 -1.55
CA ASN A 364 35.98 -19.05 -1.59
C ASN A 364 36.16 -18.37 -2.97
N VAL A 365 35.33 -18.74 -3.95
CA VAL A 365 35.28 -18.12 -5.28
C VAL A 365 33.98 -17.32 -5.40
N LYS A 366 34.12 -16.06 -5.85
CA LYS A 366 32.98 -15.18 -6.12
C LYS A 366 32.02 -15.84 -7.10
N SER A 367 30.75 -15.93 -6.71
CA SER A 367 29.71 -16.62 -7.46
C SER A 367 28.37 -15.90 -7.27
N ASN A 368 27.56 -15.93 -8.34
CA ASN A 368 26.33 -15.16 -8.42
C ASN A 368 25.17 -15.87 -7.70
N ALA A 369 24.28 -15.07 -7.12
CA ALA A 369 22.94 -15.48 -6.73
C ALA A 369 21.93 -14.37 -7.04
N SER A 370 20.70 -14.76 -7.34
CA SER A 370 19.59 -13.88 -7.58
C SER A 370 18.31 -14.44 -7.00
N LEU A 371 17.43 -13.56 -6.54
CA LEU A 371 16.12 -13.93 -6.03
C LEU A 371 15.09 -12.91 -6.49
N THR A 372 13.96 -13.38 -6.99
CA THR A 372 12.80 -12.54 -7.32
C THR A 372 11.57 -13.05 -6.60
N SER A 373 10.77 -12.14 -6.06
CA SER A 373 9.45 -12.42 -5.52
C SER A 373 8.50 -11.39 -6.09
N ASP A 374 7.45 -11.83 -6.77
CA ASP A 374 6.45 -11.00 -7.40
C ASP A 374 5.07 -11.46 -6.94
N THR A 375 4.27 -10.53 -6.41
CA THR A 375 2.90 -10.80 -5.96
C THR A 375 1.96 -9.83 -6.67
N LYS A 376 0.90 -10.34 -7.28
CA LYS A 376 -0.08 -9.56 -8.04
C LYS A 376 -1.50 -9.93 -7.64
N TYR A 377 -2.38 -8.93 -7.66
CA TYR A 377 -3.82 -9.07 -7.50
C TYR A 377 -4.52 -8.07 -8.43
N ASN A 378 -5.57 -8.51 -9.11
CA ASN A 378 -6.31 -7.67 -10.05
C ASN A 378 -7.81 -7.56 -9.72
N GLY A 379 -8.49 -6.65 -10.40
CA GLY A 379 -9.92 -6.39 -10.27
C GLY A 379 -10.86 -7.53 -10.66
N ASN A 380 -10.34 -8.65 -11.19
CA ASN A 380 -11.11 -9.86 -11.48
C ASN A 380 -10.99 -10.89 -10.35
N ASN A 381 -10.43 -10.51 -9.19
CA ASN A 381 -10.11 -11.38 -8.07
C ASN A 381 -9.04 -12.43 -8.37
N ASP A 382 -8.23 -12.24 -9.42
CA ASP A 382 -7.10 -13.14 -9.70
C ASP A 382 -5.91 -12.75 -8.84
N ALA A 383 -5.20 -13.75 -8.34
CA ALA A 383 -3.97 -13.55 -7.60
C ALA A 383 -2.86 -14.47 -8.13
N ASP A 384 -1.67 -13.92 -8.23
CA ASP A 384 -0.47 -14.63 -8.69
C ASP A 384 0.68 -14.34 -7.73
N VAL A 385 1.39 -15.39 -7.34
CA VAL A 385 2.61 -15.31 -6.55
C VAL A 385 3.68 -16.09 -7.28
N LEU A 386 4.77 -15.41 -7.64
CA LEU A 386 5.92 -15.98 -8.31
C LEU A 386 7.17 -15.76 -7.46
N VAL A 387 7.86 -16.85 -7.12
CA VAL A 387 9.16 -16.78 -6.45
C VAL A 387 10.17 -17.60 -7.22
N ASN A 388 11.24 -16.93 -7.66
CA ASN A 388 12.38 -17.58 -8.32
C ASN A 388 13.64 -17.33 -7.51
N ALA A 389 14.42 -18.38 -7.26
CA ALA A 389 15.73 -18.25 -6.62
C ALA A 389 16.79 -19.02 -7.42
N ASP A 390 17.84 -18.33 -7.84
CA ASP A 390 18.95 -18.93 -8.57
C ASP A 390 20.25 -18.66 -7.81
N GLY A 391 21.14 -19.65 -7.80
CA GLY A 391 22.41 -19.52 -7.07
C GLY A 391 23.54 -20.33 -7.67
N SER A 392 24.75 -19.86 -7.47
CA SER A 392 25.96 -20.62 -7.68
C SER A 392 26.87 -20.51 -6.46
N SER A 393 27.60 -21.58 -6.15
CA SER A 393 28.69 -21.54 -5.19
C SER A 393 29.91 -22.25 -5.75
N ALA A 394 31.09 -21.73 -5.44
CA ALA A 394 32.32 -22.26 -5.97
C ALA A 394 33.45 -22.18 -4.94
N SER A 395 34.30 -23.20 -4.94
CA SER A 395 35.51 -23.24 -4.16
C SER A 395 36.71 -23.75 -4.97
N ASN A 396 37.91 -23.31 -4.59
CA ASN A 396 39.20 -23.78 -5.10
C ASN A 396 40.13 -24.20 -3.94
N ASN A 397 41.35 -24.64 -4.26
CA ASN A 397 42.40 -24.95 -3.29
C ASN A 397 41.98 -26.00 -2.24
N ASN A 398 41.34 -27.08 -2.69
CA ASN A 398 40.93 -28.18 -1.81
C ASN A 398 40.01 -27.73 -0.66
N GLN A 399 39.05 -26.86 -0.99
CA GLN A 399 38.00 -26.43 -0.07
C GLN A 399 36.63 -26.91 -0.56
N GLY A 400 35.70 -27.11 0.38
CA GLY A 400 34.32 -27.44 0.08
C GLY A 400 33.51 -26.22 -0.37
N SER A 401 32.40 -26.48 -1.06
CA SER A 401 31.43 -25.47 -1.50
C SER A 401 30.01 -25.96 -1.24
N GLY A 402 29.21 -25.15 -0.56
CA GLY A 402 27.81 -25.45 -0.27
C GLY A 402 26.87 -24.43 -0.89
N LEU A 403 25.69 -24.86 -1.30
CA LEU A 403 24.61 -23.94 -1.66
C LEU A 403 23.25 -24.53 -1.31
N GLN A 404 22.46 -23.72 -0.61
CA GLN A 404 21.07 -23.97 -0.28
C GLN A 404 20.21 -22.89 -0.95
N VAL A 405 19.21 -23.31 -1.70
CA VAL A 405 18.26 -22.42 -2.38
C VAL A 405 16.83 -22.82 -2.03
N ASN A 406 15.99 -21.83 -1.73
CA ASN A 406 14.58 -22.06 -1.46
C ASN A 406 13.67 -20.99 -2.05
N ALA A 407 12.52 -21.43 -2.53
CA ALA A 407 11.45 -20.58 -3.03
C ALA A 407 10.12 -21.05 -2.44
N ASN A 408 9.31 -20.13 -1.92
CA ASN A 408 8.03 -20.45 -1.33
C ASN A 408 6.97 -19.43 -1.78
N SER A 409 5.83 -19.94 -2.23
CA SER A 409 4.68 -19.16 -2.61
C SER A 409 3.52 -19.53 -1.69
N ASN A 410 2.94 -18.54 -1.02
CA ASN A 410 1.78 -18.74 -0.16
C ASN A 410 0.61 -17.87 -0.63
N LEU A 411 -0.57 -18.47 -0.77
CA LEU A 411 -1.75 -17.80 -1.31
C LEU A 411 -3.02 -18.20 -0.52
N TRP A 412 -3.75 -17.20 -0.05
CA TRP A 412 -5.03 -17.34 0.61
C TRP A 412 -5.99 -16.32 0.04
N ASN A 413 -6.95 -16.79 -0.74
CA ASN A 413 -8.00 -15.97 -1.34
C ASN A 413 -9.32 -16.74 -1.26
N THR A 414 -10.28 -16.20 -0.52
CA THR A 414 -11.56 -16.88 -0.27
C THR A 414 -12.46 -16.94 -1.52
N ASN A 415 -12.37 -15.94 -2.41
CA ASN A 415 -13.31 -15.76 -3.53
C ASN A 415 -12.60 -15.62 -4.89
N GLY A 416 -11.36 -16.11 -4.98
CA GLY A 416 -10.53 -16.00 -6.17
C GLY A 416 -10.99 -16.84 -7.36
N VAL A 417 -10.90 -16.29 -8.57
CA VAL A 417 -11.29 -16.97 -9.82
C VAL A 417 -10.12 -17.75 -10.42
N ALA A 418 -8.98 -17.10 -10.67
CA ALA A 418 -7.72 -17.75 -11.03
C ALA A 418 -6.64 -17.46 -9.98
N GLN A 419 -6.12 -18.52 -9.36
CA GLN A 419 -5.22 -18.44 -8.22
C GLN A 419 -3.96 -19.24 -8.54
N ASN A 420 -2.85 -18.56 -8.81
CA ASN A 420 -1.62 -19.20 -9.26
C ASN A 420 -0.50 -19.00 -8.24
N GLY A 421 0.13 -20.09 -7.81
CA GLY A 421 1.34 -20.05 -7.00
C GLY A 421 2.49 -20.73 -7.72
N THR A 422 3.59 -20.02 -7.92
CA THR A 422 4.81 -20.54 -8.55
C THR A 422 5.99 -20.35 -7.61
N ALA A 423 6.66 -21.44 -7.29
CA ALA A 423 7.93 -21.45 -6.59
C ALA A 423 8.93 -22.26 -7.43
N ALA A 424 9.97 -21.60 -7.93
CA ALA A 424 11.03 -22.27 -8.65
C ALA A 424 12.38 -21.88 -8.05
N ALA A 425 13.30 -22.84 -7.96
CA ALA A 425 14.67 -22.49 -7.68
C ALA A 425 15.66 -23.41 -8.40
N SER A 426 16.82 -22.85 -8.73
CA SER A 426 17.91 -23.58 -9.35
C SER A 426 19.25 -23.27 -8.70
N GLY A 427 20.21 -24.17 -8.84
CA GLY A 427 21.56 -23.80 -8.47
C GLY A 427 22.66 -24.80 -8.80
N ALA A 428 23.89 -24.32 -8.69
CA ALA A 428 25.09 -25.10 -8.97
C ALA A 428 26.16 -24.91 -7.88
N ALA A 429 26.79 -25.99 -7.41
CA ALA A 429 27.99 -25.93 -6.57
C ALA A 429 29.18 -26.63 -7.24
N THR A 430 30.36 -26.02 -7.15
CA THR A 430 31.62 -26.61 -7.66
C THR A 430 32.75 -26.53 -6.64
N GLY A 431 33.54 -27.59 -6.47
CA GLY A 431 34.58 -27.64 -5.42
C GLY A 431 35.17 -29.03 -5.18
N GLU A 432 35.87 -29.21 -4.06
CA GLU A 432 36.42 -30.53 -3.67
C GLU A 432 35.37 -31.40 -2.96
N ASN A 433 34.63 -30.81 -2.02
CA ASN A 433 33.45 -31.41 -1.40
C ASN A 433 32.26 -30.48 -1.60
N THR A 434 31.26 -30.93 -2.37
CA THR A 434 30.12 -30.07 -2.72
C THR A 434 28.79 -30.61 -2.24
N ASN A 435 28.00 -29.75 -1.63
CA ASN A 435 26.64 -30.08 -1.20
C ASN A 435 25.63 -29.05 -1.71
N MET A 436 24.55 -29.56 -2.30
CA MET A 436 23.44 -28.77 -2.82
C MET A 436 22.13 -29.20 -2.16
N THR A 437 21.36 -28.24 -1.65
CA THR A 437 20.00 -28.48 -1.17
C THR A 437 19.03 -27.46 -1.77
N GLY A 438 17.92 -27.95 -2.32
CA GLY A 438 16.91 -27.15 -2.97
C GLY A 438 15.50 -27.45 -2.49
N ASN A 439 14.70 -26.41 -2.21
CA ASN A 439 13.29 -26.56 -1.84
C ASN A 439 12.37 -25.56 -2.57
N ALA A 440 11.36 -26.06 -3.28
CA ALA A 440 10.27 -25.27 -3.83
C ALA A 440 8.96 -25.68 -3.17
N PHE A 441 8.24 -24.71 -2.62
CA PHE A 441 7.00 -24.95 -1.90
C PHE A 441 5.91 -24.00 -2.38
N VAL A 442 4.75 -24.54 -2.76
CA VAL A 442 3.55 -23.76 -3.01
C VAL A 442 2.46 -24.21 -2.05
N ASN A 443 1.88 -23.25 -1.33
CA ASN A 443 0.74 -23.46 -0.48
C ASN A 443 -0.37 -22.49 -0.85
N SER A 444 -1.46 -23.01 -1.37
CA SER A 444 -2.64 -22.25 -1.68
C SER A 444 -3.83 -22.82 -0.93
N ASP A 445 -4.43 -22.00 -0.06
CA ASP A 445 -5.69 -22.33 0.60
C ASP A 445 -6.92 -21.89 -0.22
N SER A 446 -6.69 -21.21 -1.33
CA SER A 446 -7.72 -20.83 -2.28
C SER A 446 -8.25 -22.05 -3.05
N ILE A 447 -9.57 -22.10 -3.23
CA ILE A 447 -10.22 -23.08 -4.10
C ILE A 447 -9.77 -22.89 -5.56
N ASN A 448 -9.75 -23.96 -6.35
CA ASN A 448 -9.38 -23.94 -7.78
C ASN A 448 -8.00 -23.35 -8.09
N SER A 449 -7.06 -23.43 -7.15
CA SER A 449 -5.69 -22.96 -7.34
C SER A 449 -4.87 -23.84 -8.28
N ASN A 450 -4.02 -23.21 -9.08
CA ASN A 450 -2.94 -23.87 -9.81
C ASN A 450 -1.63 -23.70 -9.06
N GLY A 451 -0.68 -24.59 -9.29
CA GLY A 451 0.60 -24.56 -8.61
C GLY A 451 1.74 -25.09 -9.46
N ASN A 452 2.91 -24.48 -9.34
CA ASN A 452 4.16 -24.97 -9.91
C ASN A 452 5.27 -24.92 -8.86
N ALA A 453 5.79 -26.07 -8.46
CA ALA A 453 6.94 -26.20 -7.57
C ALA A 453 8.08 -26.91 -8.31
N ALA A 454 9.15 -26.19 -8.62
CA ALA A 454 10.24 -26.69 -9.45
C ALA A 454 11.62 -26.49 -8.80
N MET A 455 12.43 -27.55 -8.75
CA MET A 455 13.80 -27.53 -8.26
C MET A 455 14.75 -28.22 -9.25
N ASP A 456 15.84 -27.54 -9.62
CA ASP A 456 16.95 -28.11 -10.41
C ASP A 456 18.31 -27.74 -9.81
N VAL A 457 19.00 -28.71 -9.22
CA VAL A 457 20.30 -28.45 -8.59
C VAL A 457 21.39 -29.39 -9.12
N GLN A 458 22.60 -28.85 -9.21
CA GLN A 458 23.77 -29.53 -9.76
C GLN A 458 24.96 -29.34 -8.82
N ALA A 459 25.73 -30.41 -8.58
CA ALA A 459 26.95 -30.33 -7.79
C ALA A 459 28.07 -31.13 -8.47
N GLY A 460 29.32 -30.70 -8.36
CA GLY A 460 30.43 -31.43 -8.99
C GLY A 460 31.81 -30.87 -8.65
N GLY A 461 32.86 -31.56 -9.07
CA GLY A 461 34.24 -31.08 -8.96
C GLY A 461 35.22 -32.17 -8.57
N GLN A 462 36.31 -31.78 -7.91
CA GLN A 462 37.43 -32.66 -7.55
C GLN A 462 37.15 -33.37 -6.22
N GLY A 463 36.28 -34.35 -6.18
CA GLY A 463 35.95 -35.07 -4.94
C GLY A 463 34.46 -35.36 -4.82
N PRO A 464 33.96 -35.68 -3.61
CA PRO A 464 32.56 -36.04 -3.39
C PRO A 464 31.56 -34.91 -3.66
N SER A 465 30.41 -35.25 -4.25
CA SER A 465 29.32 -34.32 -4.52
C SER A 465 27.95 -34.89 -4.14
N SER A 466 27.05 -34.01 -3.68
CA SER A 466 25.68 -34.36 -3.32
C SER A 466 24.67 -33.28 -3.74
N ALA A 467 23.48 -33.71 -4.13
CA ALA A 467 22.36 -32.85 -4.49
C ALA A 467 21.04 -33.42 -3.94
N LEU A 468 20.31 -32.58 -3.20
CA LEU A 468 19.00 -32.86 -2.62
C LEU A 468 17.98 -31.85 -3.14
N THR A 469 16.86 -32.33 -3.68
CA THR A 469 15.75 -31.48 -4.14
C THR A 469 14.42 -31.89 -3.56
N SER A 470 13.56 -30.92 -3.30
CA SER A 470 12.19 -31.11 -2.85
C SER A 470 11.26 -30.13 -3.56
N GLY A 471 10.20 -30.66 -4.18
CA GLY A 471 9.06 -29.89 -4.68
C GLY A 471 7.80 -30.28 -3.90
N VAL A 472 7.03 -29.30 -3.44
CA VAL A 472 5.82 -29.52 -2.63
C VAL A 472 4.70 -28.60 -3.11
N LEU A 473 3.53 -29.18 -3.35
CA LEU A 473 2.28 -28.46 -3.60
C LEU A 473 1.26 -28.83 -2.53
N ASN A 474 0.66 -27.82 -1.90
CA ASN A 474 -0.54 -27.94 -1.07
C ASN A 474 -1.61 -27.04 -1.68
N LEU A 475 -2.60 -27.62 -2.35
CA LEU A 475 -3.65 -26.90 -3.08
C LEU A 475 -5.03 -27.40 -2.66
N LYS A 476 -6.08 -26.69 -3.06
CA LYS A 476 -7.49 -27.11 -2.88
C LYS A 476 -8.24 -27.15 -4.19
N ASP A 477 -9.13 -28.12 -4.35
CA ASP A 477 -10.07 -28.18 -5.50
C ASP A 477 -11.32 -27.32 -5.28
N ALA A 478 -12.21 -27.25 -6.28
CA ALA A 478 -13.49 -26.51 -6.22
C ALA A 478 -14.38 -26.90 -5.03
N THR A 479 -14.22 -28.13 -4.52
CA THR A 479 -15.01 -28.69 -3.42
C THR A 479 -14.28 -28.59 -2.08
N ASN A 480 -13.25 -27.75 -2.00
CA ASN A 480 -12.42 -27.54 -0.82
C ASN A 480 -11.67 -28.82 -0.36
N ASN A 481 -11.48 -29.80 -1.25
CA ASN A 481 -10.69 -30.98 -0.96
C ASN A 481 -9.21 -30.73 -1.29
N ALA A 482 -8.32 -31.18 -0.41
CA ALA A 482 -6.88 -31.03 -0.56
C ALA A 482 -6.32 -31.83 -1.77
N ARG A 483 -5.43 -31.18 -2.54
CA ARG A 483 -4.72 -31.71 -3.70
C ARG A 483 -3.20 -31.65 -3.47
N ASN A 484 -2.74 -32.31 -2.43
CA ASN A 484 -1.34 -32.23 -2.01
C ASN A 484 -0.46 -33.21 -2.80
N ALA A 485 0.71 -32.74 -3.23
CA ALA A 485 1.72 -33.52 -3.94
C ALA A 485 3.11 -33.19 -3.42
N THR A 486 4.00 -34.19 -3.40
CA THR A 486 5.39 -34.03 -2.98
C THR A 486 6.30 -34.90 -3.82
N VAL A 487 7.44 -34.34 -4.24
CA VAL A 487 8.47 -35.03 -5.00
C VAL A 487 9.83 -34.67 -4.41
N GLN A 488 10.65 -35.69 -4.16
CA GLN A 488 11.96 -35.52 -3.57
C GLN A 488 12.98 -36.35 -4.34
N GLY A 489 14.16 -35.76 -4.54
CA GLY A 489 15.28 -36.38 -5.23
C GLY A 489 16.54 -36.25 -4.40
N SER A 490 17.31 -37.33 -4.29
CA SER A 490 18.61 -37.34 -3.62
C SER A 490 19.62 -38.08 -4.48
N VAL A 491 20.78 -37.46 -4.69
CA VAL A 491 21.84 -38.00 -5.52
C VAL A 491 23.20 -37.68 -4.90
N ALA A 492 24.10 -38.65 -4.91
CA ALA A 492 25.45 -38.49 -4.38
C ALA A 492 26.46 -39.28 -5.22
N ALA A 493 27.69 -38.79 -5.27
CA ALA A 493 28.81 -39.45 -5.91
C ALA A 493 30.09 -39.24 -5.10
N SER A 494 30.97 -40.24 -5.11
CA SER A 494 32.29 -40.21 -4.48
C SER A 494 33.34 -40.73 -5.47
N GLY A 495 34.47 -40.03 -5.57
CA GLY A 495 35.59 -40.30 -6.49
C GLY A 495 36.48 -39.07 -6.67
N ASP A 496 37.52 -39.16 -7.49
CA ASP A 496 38.46 -38.06 -7.77
C ASP A 496 37.79 -36.92 -8.56
N GLN A 497 36.84 -37.26 -9.43
CA GLN A 497 35.98 -36.32 -10.13
C GLN A 497 34.54 -36.81 -10.08
N THR A 498 33.62 -35.96 -9.63
CA THR A 498 32.20 -36.30 -9.60
C THR A 498 31.32 -35.20 -10.17
N GLN A 499 30.15 -35.59 -10.65
CA GLN A 499 29.10 -34.67 -11.08
C GLN A 499 27.74 -35.32 -10.78
N VAL A 500 26.89 -34.58 -10.09
CA VAL A 500 25.53 -34.99 -9.73
C VAL A 500 24.51 -33.93 -10.13
N ARG A 501 23.31 -34.36 -10.50
CA ARG A 501 22.17 -33.49 -10.81
C ARG A 501 20.88 -34.10 -10.27
N SER A 502 20.07 -33.29 -9.60
CA SER A 502 18.74 -33.68 -9.12
C SER A 502 17.71 -32.65 -9.56
N ILE A 503 16.62 -33.13 -10.13
CA ILE A 503 15.50 -32.32 -10.60
C ILE A 503 14.22 -32.86 -9.98
N SER A 504 13.41 -31.99 -9.41
CA SER A 504 12.15 -32.31 -8.73
C SER A 504 11.12 -31.26 -9.09
N VAL A 505 10.15 -31.62 -9.93
CA VAL A 505 9.14 -30.69 -10.46
C VAL A 505 7.75 -31.26 -10.26
N ILE A 506 6.84 -30.42 -9.76
CA ILE A 506 5.41 -30.69 -9.68
C ILE A 506 4.66 -29.52 -10.30
N THR A 507 3.77 -29.82 -11.24
CA THR A 507 2.81 -28.83 -11.76
C THR A 507 1.40 -29.34 -11.54
N ASP A 508 0.50 -28.49 -11.08
CA ASP A 508 -0.94 -28.70 -11.07
C ASP A 508 -1.60 -27.58 -11.86
N TYR A 509 -2.26 -27.94 -12.96
CA TYR A 509 -3.03 -27.01 -13.77
C TYR A 509 -4.42 -27.58 -14.01
N ALA A 510 -5.45 -26.82 -13.61
CA ALA A 510 -6.85 -27.21 -13.74
C ALA A 510 -7.17 -28.60 -13.17
N GLY A 511 -6.48 -29.02 -12.08
CA GLY A 511 -6.68 -30.33 -11.46
C GLY A 511 -5.85 -31.46 -12.08
N MET A 512 -5.07 -31.19 -13.12
CA MET A 512 -4.14 -32.15 -13.71
C MET A 512 -2.76 -31.99 -13.08
N GLN A 513 -2.32 -33.01 -12.33
CA GLN A 513 -1.02 -33.05 -11.69
C GLN A 513 0.01 -33.79 -12.56
N SER A 514 1.14 -33.15 -12.84
CA SER A 514 2.32 -33.75 -13.45
C SER A 514 3.48 -33.72 -12.45
N LEU A 515 4.24 -34.80 -12.42
CA LEU A 515 5.35 -35.00 -11.51
C LEU A 515 6.55 -35.48 -12.31
N SER A 516 7.65 -34.74 -12.27
CA SER A 516 8.91 -35.10 -12.92
C SER A 516 10.01 -35.17 -11.88
N ASN A 517 10.74 -36.28 -11.88
CA ASN A 517 11.83 -36.51 -10.95
C ASN A 517 13.00 -37.16 -11.68
N TYR A 518 14.17 -36.52 -11.65
CA TYR A 518 15.35 -36.98 -12.38
C TYR A 518 16.60 -36.86 -11.51
N GLN A 519 17.40 -37.93 -11.48
CA GLN A 519 18.65 -38.01 -10.72
C GLN A 519 19.71 -38.58 -11.63
N ASN A 520 20.88 -37.93 -11.66
CA ASN A 520 22.03 -38.41 -12.39
C ASN A 520 23.29 -38.22 -11.57
N ALA A 521 24.11 -39.27 -11.49
CA ALA A 521 25.39 -39.25 -10.81
C ALA A 521 26.46 -39.84 -11.73
N THR A 522 27.59 -39.17 -11.81
CA THR A 522 28.79 -39.67 -12.48
C THR A 522 29.98 -39.52 -11.54
N SER A 523 30.88 -40.51 -11.58
CA SER A 523 32.11 -40.52 -10.77
C SER A 523 33.25 -41.14 -11.58
N ARG A 524 34.46 -40.60 -11.41
CA ARG A 524 35.71 -41.12 -11.96
C ARG A 524 36.77 -41.09 -10.86
N ALA A 525 37.50 -42.19 -10.67
CA ALA A 525 38.60 -42.25 -9.71
C ALA A 525 39.68 -43.22 -10.19
N SER A 526 40.92 -42.99 -9.74
CA SER A 526 42.08 -43.88 -9.95
C SER A 526 42.11 -45.09 -8.99
N GLY A 527 41.12 -45.21 -8.10
CA GLY A 527 40.94 -46.30 -7.14
C GLY A 527 39.48 -46.78 -7.04
N SER A 528 38.73 -46.30 -6.05
CA SER A 528 37.31 -46.62 -5.85
C SER A 528 36.40 -45.44 -6.20
N SER A 529 35.28 -45.73 -6.85
CA SER A 529 34.25 -44.76 -7.20
C SER A 529 32.87 -45.31 -6.87
N SER A 530 31.96 -44.46 -6.38
CA SER A 530 30.55 -44.82 -6.17
C SER A 530 29.62 -43.70 -6.62
N SER A 531 28.43 -44.08 -7.07
CA SER A 531 27.37 -43.17 -7.52
C SER A 531 26.03 -43.74 -7.07
N SER A 532 25.19 -42.93 -6.45
CA SER A 532 23.85 -43.32 -6.01
C SER A 532 22.83 -42.25 -6.37
N ALA A 533 21.66 -42.69 -6.80
CA ALA A 533 20.54 -41.85 -7.21
C ALA A 533 19.26 -42.48 -6.67
N SER A 534 18.42 -41.69 -5.99
CA SER A 534 17.13 -42.13 -5.49
C SER A 534 16.06 -41.05 -5.67
N ASN A 535 14.83 -41.50 -5.97
CA ASN A 535 13.67 -40.64 -6.07
C ASN A 535 12.50 -41.19 -5.25
N VAL A 536 11.67 -40.27 -4.75
CA VAL A 536 10.37 -40.57 -4.14
C VAL A 536 9.35 -39.56 -4.66
N GLY A 537 8.15 -40.03 -5.00
CA GLY A 537 7.01 -39.18 -5.36
C GLY A 537 5.73 -39.70 -4.72
N VAL A 538 4.90 -38.80 -4.20
CA VAL A 538 3.62 -39.14 -3.57
C VAL A 538 2.48 -38.41 -4.28
N LEU A 539 1.58 -39.19 -4.88
CA LEU A 539 0.33 -38.72 -5.48
C LEU A 539 -0.85 -39.28 -4.68
N LYS A 540 -1.70 -38.39 -4.15
CA LYS A 540 -2.92 -38.82 -3.46
C LYS A 540 -4.07 -38.96 -4.46
N ARG A 541 -4.73 -40.12 -4.48
CA ARG A 541 -5.94 -40.34 -5.28
C ARG A 541 -7.11 -39.50 -4.74
N ARG A 542 -7.86 -38.84 -5.63
CA ARG A 542 -9.14 -38.20 -5.29
C ARG A 542 -10.09 -39.24 -4.70
N LYS A 543 -10.64 -38.98 -3.52
CA LYS A 543 -11.66 -39.83 -2.90
C LYS A 543 -12.86 -39.82 -3.85
N ARG A 544 -13.19 -40.96 -4.46
CA ARG A 544 -14.39 -41.07 -5.29
C ARG A 544 -15.58 -40.73 -4.39
N GLN A 545 -16.33 -39.67 -4.70
CA GLN A 545 -17.64 -39.49 -4.09
C GLN A 545 -18.48 -40.69 -4.48
N ILE A 546 -18.73 -41.60 -3.52
CA ILE A 546 -19.69 -42.68 -3.65
C ILE A 546 -21.08 -42.05 -3.49
N ALA A 547 -21.47 -41.11 -4.35
CA ALA A 547 -22.82 -40.56 -4.37
C ALA A 547 -23.76 -41.49 -5.17
N TRP A 548 -23.21 -42.29 -6.09
CA TRP A 548 -24.01 -43.10 -7.01
C TRP A 548 -24.43 -44.48 -6.46
N LEU A 549 -23.90 -44.90 -5.30
CA LEU A 549 -24.30 -46.15 -4.64
C LEU A 549 -25.26 -45.91 -3.46
N SER A 550 -25.19 -44.76 -2.79
CA SER A 550 -26.14 -44.40 -1.73
C SER A 550 -27.55 -44.15 -2.28
N ASP A 551 -27.69 -43.48 -3.41
CA ASP A 551 -29.03 -43.24 -4.02
C ASP A 551 -29.66 -44.54 -4.56
N LYS A 552 -28.85 -45.50 -5.04
CA LYS A 552 -29.34 -46.81 -5.47
C LYS A 552 -29.65 -47.76 -4.32
N ILE A 553 -28.98 -47.61 -3.17
CA ILE A 553 -29.27 -48.42 -1.97
C ILE A 553 -30.51 -47.86 -1.25
N ILE A 554 -30.68 -46.53 -1.21
CA ILE A 554 -31.89 -45.89 -0.65
C ILE A 554 -33.09 -46.16 -1.56
N ALA A 555 -32.96 -46.04 -2.89
CA ALA A 555 -34.05 -46.36 -3.82
C ALA A 555 -34.49 -47.84 -3.75
N ARG A 556 -33.56 -48.78 -3.49
CA ARG A 556 -33.90 -50.21 -3.26
C ARG A 556 -34.48 -50.52 -1.87
N GLN A 557 -34.26 -49.67 -0.87
CA GLN A 557 -34.91 -49.82 0.43
C GLN A 557 -36.34 -49.26 0.44
N THR A 558 -36.66 -48.28 -0.40
CA THR A 558 -38.05 -47.81 -0.59
C THR A 558 -38.89 -48.69 -1.52
N GLU A 559 -38.30 -49.61 -2.28
CA GLU A 559 -39.04 -50.61 -3.08
C GLU A 559 -39.42 -51.87 -2.27
N HIS A 560 -38.97 -51.98 -1.01
CA HIS A 560 -39.22 -53.14 -0.13
C HIS A 560 -39.87 -52.81 1.23
N ASN A 561 -40.45 -51.62 1.38
CA ASN A 561 -41.32 -51.27 2.52
C ASN A 561 -42.71 -50.87 2.06
#